data_AF-N4TH60-F1
#
_entry.id   AF-N4TH60-F1
#
_cell.length_a   1.000
_cell.length_b   1.000
_cell.length_c   1.000
_cell.angle_alpha   90.00
_cell.angle_beta   90.00
_cell.angle_gamma   90.00
#
_symmetry.space_group_name_H-M   'P 1'
#
loop_
_entity.id
_entity.type
_entity.pdbx_description
1 polymer ?
#
loop_
_entity_poly.entity_id
_entity_poly.type
_entity_poly.pdbx_seq_one_letter_code
_entity_poly.pdbx_strand_id
1 'polypeptide(L)'
;MPIERIDLEAQSETDDVLFLSEESSGTFGRRRRLSSCTIGDEDTSSHSNTSARLLEQGELELKAMRLLNTTIQAGSFLGKLEVCYAGQGSRRKQVEESLVRVDSSEVSRREYRISNEILRNRWRGTTAKGGSWNPFSGDHHIDLESERSNEGDRSHGQQYTIFDSCSGAGGVSRGALMAGFRVRYALDKAPEVWDTYQANFPGTEIYKMSLDQFLSSAQTSHMRVDVLHFSPPCQFFSPAHTHASEHDDANIFALYGCNQLLKKLRPRIITVEQTFGLTHDRHEEYFNGFLGDFTQHGYSIRWRVIRLCTWGAAQDRRRLIIIAAAPGERLPTFPQATHSQEGGNGLLPYNSIRKALRDIRAGDDLHDLDNVHYFDPPRAPYDPERLAGTITTGGGYSYYPDGSRKLTLREYASLQGFPKSHQFLGTKTSIKRQIGNAFPPNTVRVLYKHLEQWLLNEDRMKPFTNNQGAILIEDDSDTPANLTDDSEDRPRHSPDRMDGNIVETFDIQQHRRGRDPWAVEDMVIDLT
;
A
#
# COMPACT_ATOMS: atom_id res chain seq x y z
N MET A 1 62.45 -27.18 5.84
CA MET A 1 63.23 -25.99 5.44
C MET A 1 63.50 -26.09 3.94
N PRO A 2 63.49 -25.00 3.17
CA PRO A 2 62.83 -23.71 3.41
C PRO A 2 62.26 -23.07 2.10
N ILE A 3 61.72 -21.85 2.22
CA ILE A 3 61.59 -20.79 1.17
C ILE A 3 60.41 -20.92 0.19
N GLU A 4 59.60 -19.91 -0.11
CA GLU A 4 59.28 -18.59 0.46
C GLU A 4 57.96 -18.14 -0.22
N ARG A 5 57.07 -17.57 0.61
CA ARG A 5 56.34 -16.33 0.39
C ARG A 5 56.27 -15.78 -1.05
N ILE A 6 55.05 -15.69 -1.59
CA ILE A 6 54.64 -14.63 -2.51
C ILE A 6 53.47 -13.92 -1.84
N ASP A 7 53.77 -12.78 -1.23
CA ASP A 7 52.76 -11.78 -0.85
C ASP A 7 52.39 -11.01 -2.13
N LEU A 8 51.13 -11.11 -2.55
CA LEU A 8 50.50 -10.19 -3.49
C LEU A 8 49.32 -9.54 -2.77
N GLU A 9 49.62 -8.45 -2.07
CA GLU A 9 48.61 -7.45 -1.75
C GLU A 9 48.14 -6.77 -3.05
N ALA A 10 46.85 -6.47 -3.08
CA ALA A 10 46.13 -5.58 -3.99
C ALA A 10 45.53 -6.20 -5.28
N GLN A 11 44.20 -6.24 -5.24
CA GLN A 11 43.23 -5.90 -6.29
C GLN A 11 42.41 -7.02 -6.98
N SER A 12 41.11 -6.76 -6.91
CA SER A 12 39.95 -7.28 -7.64
C SER A 12 39.61 -8.76 -7.46
N GLU A 13 38.70 -8.98 -6.51
CA GLU A 13 37.75 -10.08 -6.46
C GLU A 13 37.04 -10.22 -7.82
N THR A 14 37.22 -11.36 -8.47
CA THR A 14 36.36 -11.82 -9.57
C THR A 14 35.23 -12.66 -8.98
N ASP A 15 34.02 -12.25 -9.32
CA ASP A 15 32.76 -12.97 -9.15
C ASP A 15 32.85 -14.43 -9.58
N ASP A 16 32.43 -15.34 -8.71
CA ASP A 16 31.91 -16.67 -9.04
C ASP A 16 31.08 -17.17 -7.86
N VAL A 17 29.77 -16.89 -7.85
CA VAL A 17 28.83 -17.61 -6.97
C VAL A 17 28.29 -18.80 -7.76
N LEU A 18 28.91 -19.95 -7.51
CA LEU A 18 28.47 -21.27 -7.92
C LEU A 18 27.23 -21.69 -7.10
N PHE A 19 26.08 -21.85 -7.76
CA PHE A 19 24.93 -22.53 -7.17
C PHE A 19 25.13 -24.04 -7.22
N LEU A 20 25.14 -24.69 -6.05
CA LEU A 20 24.99 -26.14 -5.90
C LEU A 20 23.58 -26.44 -5.40
N SER A 21 22.69 -26.90 -6.28
CA SER A 21 21.53 -27.69 -5.88
C SER A 21 21.94 -29.16 -5.84
N GLU A 22 22.07 -29.74 -4.65
CA GLU A 22 22.13 -31.19 -4.49
C GLU A 22 20.73 -31.78 -4.73
N GLU A 23 20.51 -32.40 -5.88
CA GLU A 23 19.55 -33.49 -6.00
C GLU A 23 20.30 -34.81 -6.20
N SER A 24 20.26 -35.64 -5.17
CA SER A 24 20.69 -37.03 -5.22
C SER A 24 19.65 -37.87 -6.00
N SER A 25 19.94 -38.21 -7.25
CA SER A 25 19.68 -39.56 -7.78
C SER A 25 20.38 -39.72 -9.14
N GLY A 26 21.21 -40.77 -9.24
CA GLY A 26 22.11 -40.95 -10.37
C GLY A 26 21.42 -41.32 -11.67
N THR A 27 21.94 -40.83 -12.80
CA THR A 27 22.63 -41.64 -13.83
C THR A 27 23.16 -40.71 -14.94
N PHE A 28 24.27 -41.15 -15.53
CA PHE A 28 25.14 -40.46 -16.50
C PHE A 28 24.44 -39.72 -17.67
N GLY A 29 24.95 -38.54 -18.05
CA GLY A 29 24.86 -38.06 -19.44
C GLY A 29 25.03 -36.56 -19.73
N ARG A 30 26.25 -36.18 -20.16
CA ARG A 30 26.64 -35.02 -21.02
C ARG A 30 26.40 -33.58 -20.52
N ARG A 31 27.53 -32.91 -20.21
CA ARG A 31 27.72 -31.44 -20.27
C ARG A 31 27.47 -30.92 -21.69
N ARG A 32 26.62 -29.89 -21.86
CA ARG A 32 26.63 -29.00 -23.03
C ARG A 32 26.75 -27.55 -22.60
N ARG A 33 27.72 -26.89 -23.23
CA ARG A 33 28.06 -25.47 -23.17
C ARG A 33 27.00 -24.72 -23.98
N LEU A 34 26.34 -23.71 -23.42
CA LEU A 34 25.41 -22.86 -24.17
C LEU A 34 26.22 -21.88 -25.03
N SER A 35 26.38 -22.21 -26.30
CA SER A 35 26.76 -21.27 -27.36
C SER A 35 25.60 -21.16 -28.34
N SER A 36 25.22 -19.91 -28.62
CA SER A 36 24.36 -19.42 -29.72
C SER A 36 23.87 -20.46 -30.72
N CYS A 37 22.55 -20.64 -30.83
CA CYS A 37 21.95 -21.23 -32.03
C CYS A 37 20.72 -20.45 -32.48
N THR A 38 20.80 -20.08 -33.75
CA THR A 38 19.80 -19.56 -34.66
C THR A 38 18.53 -20.41 -34.75
N ILE A 39 17.41 -19.72 -34.98
CA ILE A 39 16.08 -20.27 -35.27
C ILE A 39 16.15 -21.12 -36.55
N GLY A 40 15.65 -22.35 -36.46
CA GLY A 40 15.40 -23.25 -37.59
C GLY A 40 14.18 -24.09 -37.27
N ASP A 41 13.29 -24.19 -38.26
CA ASP A 41 11.93 -24.70 -38.18
C ASP A 41 11.78 -26.21 -37.92
N GLU A 42 10.58 -26.53 -37.40
CA GLU A 42 9.86 -27.82 -37.39
C GLU A 42 10.37 -28.96 -36.49
N ASP A 43 9.67 -29.16 -35.36
CA ASP A 43 8.89 -30.40 -35.15
C ASP A 43 7.81 -30.22 -34.08
N THR A 44 6.55 -30.36 -34.48
CA THR A 44 5.35 -30.29 -33.64
C THR A 44 5.04 -31.65 -33.01
N SER A 45 5.13 -31.77 -31.68
CA SER A 45 4.05 -32.36 -30.84
C SER A 45 4.47 -32.58 -29.38
N SER A 46 3.60 -32.12 -28.47
CA SER A 46 3.42 -32.61 -27.09
C SER A 46 4.37 -32.19 -25.94
N HIS A 47 5.00 -31.02 -25.95
CA HIS A 47 5.61 -30.45 -24.72
C HIS A 47 5.35 -28.93 -24.59
N SER A 48 4.12 -28.52 -24.29
CA SER A 48 3.78 -27.09 -24.17
C SER A 48 3.88 -26.51 -22.76
N ASN A 49 3.90 -27.33 -21.70
CA ASN A 49 3.95 -26.80 -20.32
C ASN A 49 5.36 -26.80 -19.71
N THR A 50 6.21 -27.79 -20.00
CA THR A 50 7.53 -27.89 -19.38
C THR A 50 8.49 -26.84 -19.96
N SER A 51 8.53 -26.67 -21.28
CA SER A 51 9.38 -25.68 -21.93
C SER A 51 8.97 -24.24 -21.58
N ALA A 52 7.67 -23.97 -21.47
CA ALA A 52 7.16 -22.67 -21.04
C ALA A 52 7.53 -22.38 -19.58
N ARG A 53 7.45 -23.37 -18.68
CA ARG A 53 7.88 -23.24 -17.28
C ARG A 53 9.39 -23.03 -17.13
N LEU A 54 10.20 -23.72 -17.94
CA LEU A 54 11.67 -23.55 -17.93
C LEU A 54 12.08 -22.17 -18.48
N LEU A 55 11.38 -21.66 -19.50
CA LEU A 55 11.58 -20.30 -20.00
C LEU A 55 11.17 -19.27 -18.96
N GLU A 56 10.00 -19.44 -18.32
CA GLU A 56 9.52 -18.57 -17.24
C GLU A 56 10.48 -18.56 -16.04
N GLN A 57 10.94 -19.73 -15.60
CA GLN A 57 11.96 -19.86 -14.55
C GLN A 57 13.28 -19.18 -14.94
N GLY A 58 13.74 -19.36 -16.17
CA GLY A 58 14.94 -18.69 -16.68
C GLY A 58 14.81 -17.17 -16.75
N GLU A 59 13.64 -16.64 -17.13
CA GLU A 59 13.35 -15.20 -17.10
C GLU A 59 13.35 -14.65 -15.66
N LEU A 60 12.80 -15.41 -14.70
CA LEU A 60 12.83 -15.04 -13.29
C LEU A 60 14.24 -15.07 -12.69
N GLU A 61 15.06 -16.07 -13.04
CA GLU A 61 16.46 -16.14 -12.64
C GLU A 61 17.26 -14.95 -13.22
N LEU A 62 17.06 -14.62 -14.50
CA LEU A 62 17.64 -13.42 -15.12
C LEU A 62 17.19 -12.12 -14.44
N LYS A 63 15.90 -12.01 -14.10
CA LYS A 63 15.36 -10.85 -13.37
C LYS A 63 15.95 -10.77 -11.96
N ALA A 64 16.04 -11.89 -11.25
CA ALA A 64 16.67 -11.97 -9.94
C ALA A 64 18.14 -11.54 -10.01
N MET A 65 18.90 -12.02 -10.99
CA MET A 65 20.28 -11.60 -11.25
C MET A 65 20.40 -10.10 -11.54
N ARG A 66 19.52 -9.54 -12.38
CA ARG A 66 19.50 -8.09 -12.66
C ARG A 66 19.20 -7.26 -11.43
N LEU A 67 18.21 -7.68 -10.64
CA LEU A 67 17.89 -7.05 -9.36
C LEU A 67 19.12 -7.14 -8.44
N LEU A 68 19.70 -8.31 -8.21
CA LEU A 68 20.89 -8.50 -7.38
C LEU A 68 22.05 -7.57 -7.77
N ASN A 69 22.44 -7.58 -9.06
CA ASN A 69 23.57 -6.80 -9.55
C ASN A 69 23.37 -5.28 -9.45
N THR A 70 22.13 -4.80 -9.38
CA THR A 70 21.80 -3.36 -9.29
C THR A 70 21.40 -2.90 -7.89
N THR A 71 20.92 -3.81 -7.05
CA THR A 71 20.11 -3.50 -5.85
C THR A 71 20.82 -3.91 -4.56
N ILE A 72 21.77 -4.85 -4.61
CA ILE A 72 22.42 -5.42 -3.42
C ILE A 72 23.93 -5.17 -3.49
N GLN A 73 24.44 -4.30 -2.60
CA GLN A 73 25.88 -4.26 -2.35
C GLN A 73 26.29 -5.57 -1.67
N ALA A 74 27.36 -6.19 -2.17
CA ALA A 74 27.91 -7.44 -1.65
C ALA A 74 27.98 -7.42 -0.11
N GLY A 75 27.31 -8.39 0.54
CA GLY A 75 27.31 -8.59 1.99
C GLY A 75 26.27 -7.81 2.83
N SER A 76 25.40 -6.99 2.22
CA SER A 76 24.45 -6.13 2.98
C SER A 76 23.05 -6.73 3.19
N PHE A 77 22.57 -7.58 2.27
CA PHE A 77 21.22 -8.13 2.29
C PHE A 77 21.21 -9.60 1.84
N LEU A 78 20.84 -10.50 2.75
CA LEU A 78 20.52 -11.88 2.42
C LEU A 78 19.00 -11.99 2.31
N GLY A 79 18.49 -12.19 1.10
CA GLY A 79 17.06 -12.17 0.83
C GLY A 79 16.62 -13.22 -0.18
N LYS A 80 15.30 -13.33 -0.35
CA LYS A 80 14.62 -14.18 -1.33
C LYS A 80 13.73 -13.32 -2.22
N LEU A 81 13.67 -13.65 -3.51
CA LEU A 81 12.68 -13.07 -4.41
C LEU A 81 11.45 -13.97 -4.42
N GLU A 82 10.32 -13.39 -4.06
CA GLU A 82 9.01 -14.03 -4.09
C GLU A 82 8.19 -13.38 -5.19
N VAL A 83 7.60 -14.21 -6.05
CA VAL A 83 6.72 -13.75 -7.12
C VAL A 83 5.37 -14.45 -7.01
N CYS A 84 4.30 -13.67 -6.87
CA CYS A 84 2.94 -14.19 -6.81
C CYS A 84 2.24 -13.99 -8.15
N TYR A 85 1.57 -15.05 -8.60
CA TYR A 85 0.80 -15.09 -9.83
C TYR A 85 -0.70 -15.20 -9.56
N ALA A 86 -1.51 -14.56 -10.40
CA ALA A 86 -2.95 -14.75 -10.44
C ALA A 86 -3.38 -15.44 -11.75
N GLY A 87 -4.33 -16.37 -11.67
CA GLY A 87 -4.85 -17.12 -12.81
C GLY A 87 -4.34 -18.56 -12.88
N GLN A 88 -4.91 -19.37 -13.79
CA GLN A 88 -4.57 -20.79 -13.94
C GLN A 88 -3.98 -21.09 -15.33
N GLY A 89 -3.05 -22.04 -15.39
CA GLY A 89 -2.41 -22.50 -16.63
C GLY A 89 -1.65 -21.39 -17.35
N SER A 90 -1.79 -21.31 -18.68
CA SER A 90 -1.12 -20.31 -19.53
C SER A 90 -1.63 -18.87 -19.38
N ARG A 91 -2.61 -18.62 -18.51
CA ARG A 91 -3.16 -17.27 -18.23
C ARG A 91 -2.67 -16.70 -16.89
N ARG A 92 -1.57 -17.22 -16.34
CA ARG A 92 -0.93 -16.67 -15.15
C ARG A 92 -0.42 -15.26 -15.44
N LYS A 93 -0.75 -14.34 -14.56
CA LYS A 93 -0.24 -12.98 -14.60
C LYS A 93 0.45 -12.68 -13.27
N GLN A 94 1.69 -12.22 -13.33
CA GLN A 94 2.38 -11.69 -12.19
C GLN A 94 1.59 -10.50 -11.63
N VAL A 95 1.22 -10.59 -10.35
CA VAL A 95 0.39 -9.57 -9.70
C VAL A 95 1.11 -8.88 -8.55
N GLU A 96 2.14 -9.51 -8.00
CA GLU A 96 2.82 -9.03 -6.81
C GLU A 96 4.23 -9.64 -6.74
N GLU A 97 5.16 -8.87 -6.20
CA GLU A 97 6.54 -9.28 -6.02
C GLU A 97 7.05 -8.78 -4.67
N SER A 98 7.96 -9.53 -4.07
CA SER A 98 8.69 -9.09 -2.88
C SER A 98 10.14 -9.55 -2.86
N LEU A 99 11.01 -8.68 -2.35
CA LEU A 99 12.36 -9.03 -1.91
C LEU A 99 12.34 -9.07 -0.38
N VAL A 100 12.41 -10.27 0.18
CA VAL A 100 12.24 -10.49 1.62
C VAL A 100 13.55 -10.94 2.22
N ARG A 101 13.95 -10.38 3.36
CA ARG A 101 15.12 -10.86 4.08
C ARG A 101 14.90 -12.30 4.55
N VAL A 102 15.91 -13.15 4.41
CA VAL A 102 15.90 -14.51 4.95
C VAL A 102 15.80 -14.45 6.48
N ASP A 103 14.84 -15.17 7.06
CA ASP A 103 14.66 -15.18 8.51
C ASP A 103 15.78 -16.00 9.18
N SER A 104 16.12 -15.64 10.41
CA SER A 104 17.11 -16.39 11.19
C SER A 104 16.78 -17.87 11.35
N SER A 105 15.51 -18.28 11.30
CA SER A 105 15.13 -19.70 11.33
C SER A 105 15.45 -20.45 10.04
N GLU A 106 15.49 -19.75 8.91
CA GLU A 106 15.75 -20.29 7.57
C GLU A 106 17.26 -20.49 7.33
N VAL A 107 18.12 -19.76 8.06
CA VAL A 107 19.58 -19.90 7.95
C VAL A 107 20.05 -21.23 8.54
N SER A 108 20.66 -22.08 7.71
CA SER A 108 21.13 -23.43 8.09
C SER A 108 22.27 -23.42 9.13
N ARG A 109 23.25 -22.53 8.95
CA ARG A 109 24.44 -22.42 9.79
C ARG A 109 24.21 -21.47 10.97
N ARG A 110 24.29 -22.00 12.19
CA ARG A 110 23.92 -21.30 13.43
C ARG A 110 24.76 -20.05 13.68
N GLU A 111 26.01 -20.02 13.26
CA GLU A 111 26.95 -18.90 13.40
C GLU A 111 26.52 -17.65 12.63
N TYR A 112 25.68 -17.80 11.58
CA TYR A 112 25.18 -16.68 10.78
C TYR A 112 23.75 -16.24 11.17
N ARG A 113 23.16 -16.88 12.19
CA ARG A 113 21.82 -16.54 12.69
C ARG A 113 21.87 -15.25 13.50
N ILE A 114 21.06 -14.26 13.10
CA ILE A 114 20.91 -12.98 13.82
C ILE A 114 19.42 -12.81 14.13
N SER A 115 19.07 -12.62 15.41
CA SER A 115 17.67 -12.44 15.79
C SER A 115 17.08 -11.14 15.24
N ASN A 116 15.77 -11.16 14.95
CA ASN A 116 15.03 -10.00 14.47
C ASN A 116 15.12 -8.81 15.43
N GLU A 117 15.16 -9.06 16.74
CA GLU A 117 15.35 -8.01 17.75
C GLU A 117 16.72 -7.32 17.63
N ILE A 118 17.80 -8.08 17.41
CA ILE A 118 19.14 -7.52 17.22
C ILE A 118 19.19 -6.67 15.94
N LEU A 119 18.59 -7.15 14.85
CA LEU A 119 18.51 -6.40 13.59
C LEU A 119 17.77 -5.08 13.76
N ARG A 120 16.59 -5.13 14.38
CA ARG A 120 15.77 -3.94 14.64
C ARG A 120 16.50 -2.93 15.54
N ASN A 121 17.14 -3.40 16.61
CA ASN A 121 17.88 -2.54 17.53
C ASN A 121 19.13 -1.92 16.88
N ARG A 122 19.85 -2.67 16.02
CA ARG A 122 21.01 -2.14 15.27
C ARG A 122 20.60 -1.04 14.28
N TRP A 123 19.49 -1.24 13.58
CA TRP A 123 19.01 -0.27 12.61
C TRP A 123 18.30 0.91 13.28
N ARG A 124 17.16 0.66 13.93
CA ARG A 124 16.26 1.71 14.44
C ARG A 124 16.56 2.14 15.87
N GLY A 125 16.97 1.18 16.71
CA GLY A 125 17.02 1.31 18.17
C GLY A 125 15.70 0.89 18.83
N THR A 126 15.49 1.35 20.07
CA THR A 126 14.30 1.01 20.86
C THR A 126 13.00 1.44 20.17
N THR A 127 11.99 0.58 20.21
CA THR A 127 10.68 0.82 19.60
C THR A 127 9.60 0.82 20.67
N ALA A 128 8.75 1.86 20.67
CA ALA A 128 7.58 1.93 21.53
C ALA A 128 6.48 1.00 20.99
N LYS A 129 6.23 -0.10 21.69
CA LYS A 129 5.14 -1.02 21.37
C LYS A 129 3.80 -0.31 21.49
N GLY A 130 2.92 -0.53 20.52
CA GLY A 130 1.63 0.17 20.47
C GLY A 130 1.74 1.60 19.95
N GLY A 131 2.92 2.05 19.53
CA GLY A 131 3.12 3.31 18.81
C GLY A 131 3.86 4.38 19.60
N SER A 132 4.57 5.21 18.86
CA SER A 132 5.51 6.20 19.39
C SER A 132 4.87 7.52 19.85
N TRP A 133 3.55 7.68 19.68
CA TRP A 133 2.80 8.80 20.24
C TRP A 133 2.01 8.34 21.46
N ASN A 134 2.30 8.92 22.62
CA ASN A 134 1.52 8.73 23.84
C ASN A 134 1.29 10.12 24.49
N PRO A 135 0.05 10.64 24.53
CA PRO A 135 -0.23 11.96 25.10
C PRO A 135 -0.02 12.01 26.63
N PHE A 136 0.01 10.87 27.32
CA PHE A 136 0.10 10.79 28.78
C PHE A 136 1.46 10.32 29.30
N SER A 137 2.45 10.10 28.43
CA SER A 137 3.78 9.62 28.83
C SER A 137 4.62 10.63 29.64
N GLY A 138 4.10 11.83 29.91
CA GLY A 138 4.76 12.89 30.68
C GLY A 138 4.10 13.21 32.03
N ASP A 139 2.89 12.70 32.29
CA ASP A 139 2.21 12.86 33.57
C ASP A 139 2.24 11.52 34.29
N HIS A 140 2.91 11.45 35.45
CA HIS A 140 2.79 10.31 36.36
C HIS A 140 1.41 10.31 37.03
N HIS A 141 0.34 10.33 36.25
CA HIS A 141 -0.99 10.03 36.77
C HIS A 141 -1.05 8.52 37.00
N ILE A 142 -0.70 8.12 38.22
CA ILE A 142 -1.08 6.81 38.73
C ILE A 142 -2.60 6.86 38.84
N ASP A 143 -3.28 6.29 37.85
CA ASP A 143 -4.71 6.06 37.93
C ASP A 143 -4.93 4.92 38.94
N LEU A 144 -5.23 5.32 40.18
CA LEU A 144 -5.50 4.42 41.31
C LEU A 144 -6.82 3.63 41.13
N GLU A 145 -7.66 4.00 40.15
CA GLU A 145 -8.92 3.33 39.83
C GLU A 145 -8.86 2.50 38.52
N SER A 146 -7.84 2.68 37.68
CA SER A 146 -7.63 1.74 36.56
C SER A 146 -7.16 0.39 37.11
N GLU A 147 -8.00 -0.63 36.96
CA GLU A 147 -7.53 -2.01 37.01
C GLU A 147 -6.30 -2.10 36.11
N ARG A 148 -5.15 -2.46 36.69
CA ARG A 148 -3.83 -2.56 36.03
C ARG A 148 -3.99 -2.82 34.53
N SER A 149 -3.65 -1.85 33.68
CA SER A 149 -3.62 -2.09 32.22
C SER A 149 -2.89 -3.41 31.97
N ASN A 150 -3.58 -4.40 31.43
CA ASN A 150 -2.97 -5.71 31.24
C ASN A 150 -1.74 -5.55 30.35
N GLU A 151 -0.67 -6.30 30.65
CA GLU A 151 0.46 -6.38 29.72
C GLU A 151 -0.07 -6.77 28.32
N GLY A 152 0.08 -5.87 27.35
CA GLY A 152 -0.40 -6.08 25.98
C GLY A 152 -1.61 -5.24 25.56
N ASP A 153 -2.14 -4.33 26.39
CA ASP A 153 -3.16 -3.37 25.94
C ASP A 153 -2.53 -2.00 25.63
N ARG A 154 -2.95 -1.37 24.52
CA ARG A 154 -2.54 0.01 24.21
C ARG A 154 -3.01 0.96 25.31
N SER A 155 -2.19 1.94 25.69
CA SER A 155 -2.65 3.03 26.57
C SER A 155 -3.69 3.92 25.88
N HIS A 156 -4.54 4.56 26.68
CA HIS A 156 -5.51 5.52 26.17
C HIS A 156 -4.83 6.60 25.31
N GLY A 157 -5.32 6.84 24.10
CA GLY A 157 -4.75 7.83 23.18
C GLY A 157 -3.38 7.48 22.57
N GLN A 158 -2.83 6.29 22.83
CA GLN A 158 -1.57 5.85 22.22
C GLN A 158 -1.77 5.52 20.73
N GLN A 159 -0.90 6.07 19.87
CA GLN A 159 -1.02 5.95 18.41
C GLN A 159 0.33 5.70 17.73
N TYR A 160 0.29 5.01 16.59
CA TYR A 160 1.45 4.93 15.69
C TYR A 160 1.61 6.28 14.98
N THR A 161 2.87 6.70 14.85
CA THR A 161 3.24 7.97 14.21
C THR A 161 3.55 7.79 12.74
N ILE A 162 3.13 8.75 11.92
CA ILE A 162 3.45 8.81 10.49
C ILE A 162 4.18 10.11 10.13
N PHE A 163 5.18 10.00 9.24
CA PHE A 163 5.74 11.10 8.45
C PHE A 163 5.18 11.02 7.02
N ASP A 164 4.51 12.07 6.54
CA ASP A 164 3.98 12.15 5.17
C ASP A 164 4.88 13.01 4.28
N SER A 165 5.70 12.37 3.43
CA SER A 165 6.62 13.06 2.52
C SER A 165 6.00 13.28 1.15
N CYS A 166 6.11 14.52 0.66
CA CYS A 166 5.40 15.02 -0.53
C CYS A 166 3.89 15.02 -0.31
N SER A 167 3.46 15.54 0.85
CA SER A 167 2.12 15.33 1.40
C SER A 167 0.98 15.95 0.58
N GLY A 168 1.25 16.92 -0.28
CA GLY A 168 0.27 17.69 -1.03
C GLY A 168 -0.78 18.32 -0.10
N ALA A 169 -2.05 18.28 -0.51
CA ALA A 169 -3.16 18.67 0.35
C ALA A 169 -3.49 17.65 1.47
N GLY A 170 -2.68 16.60 1.64
CA GLY A 170 -2.81 15.63 2.72
C GLY A 170 -3.85 14.55 2.47
N GLY A 171 -3.95 14.03 1.25
CA GLY A 171 -4.76 12.84 0.95
C GLY A 171 -4.31 11.63 1.78
N VAL A 172 -3.00 11.40 1.86
CA VAL A 172 -2.45 10.31 2.68
C VAL A 172 -2.66 10.60 4.16
N SER A 173 -2.24 11.77 4.61
CA SER A 173 -2.44 12.23 5.99
C SER A 173 -3.89 12.08 6.46
N ARG A 174 -4.89 12.43 5.63
CA ARG A 174 -6.31 12.27 5.97
C ARG A 174 -6.68 10.79 6.11
N GLY A 175 -6.26 9.94 5.17
CA GLY A 175 -6.52 8.51 5.23
C GLY A 175 -5.87 7.82 6.42
N ALA A 176 -4.61 8.17 6.73
CA ALA A 176 -3.89 7.67 7.89
C ALA A 176 -4.52 8.11 9.21
N LEU A 177 -4.95 9.38 9.32
CA LEU A 177 -5.70 9.88 10.47
C LEU A 177 -7.01 9.12 10.65
N MET A 178 -7.78 8.90 9.57
CA MET A 178 -9.01 8.11 9.58
C MET A 178 -8.77 6.63 9.94
N ALA A 179 -7.56 6.12 9.78
CA ALA A 179 -7.18 4.78 10.17
C ALA A 179 -6.75 4.65 11.64
N GLY A 180 -6.48 5.77 12.33
CA GLY A 180 -6.07 5.79 13.75
C GLY A 180 -4.62 6.25 14.00
N PHE A 181 -3.88 6.67 12.97
CA PHE A 181 -2.51 7.17 13.12
C PHE A 181 -2.44 8.61 13.62
N ARG A 182 -1.34 8.93 14.31
CA ARG A 182 -0.91 10.30 14.56
C ARG A 182 -0.03 10.76 13.40
N VAL A 183 -0.55 11.67 12.56
CA VAL A 183 0.29 12.40 11.61
C VAL A 183 1.16 13.36 12.40
N ARG A 184 2.46 13.05 12.50
CA ARG A 184 3.39 13.81 13.33
C ARG A 184 4.11 14.87 12.52
N TYR A 185 4.53 14.47 11.33
CA TYR A 185 5.33 15.30 10.43
C TYR A 185 4.80 15.21 9.01
N ALA A 186 4.94 16.31 8.29
CA ALA A 186 4.66 16.37 6.86
C ALA A 186 5.72 17.20 6.15
N LEU A 187 5.97 16.92 4.88
CA LEU A 187 6.93 17.67 4.07
C LEU A 187 6.33 17.94 2.70
N ASP A 188 6.24 19.22 2.33
CA ASP A 188 5.85 19.59 0.97
C ASP A 188 6.52 20.90 0.53
N LYS A 189 6.97 20.91 -0.72
CA LYS A 189 7.68 22.04 -1.33
C LYS A 189 6.74 23.11 -1.90
N ALA A 190 5.48 22.76 -2.16
CA ALA A 190 4.54 23.57 -2.92
C ALA A 190 3.79 24.55 -1.99
N PRO A 191 4.04 25.87 -2.07
CA PRO A 191 3.42 26.84 -1.16
C PRO A 191 1.89 26.81 -1.17
N GLU A 192 1.31 26.47 -2.32
CA GLU A 192 -0.14 26.46 -2.51
C GLU A 192 -0.89 25.40 -1.71
N VAL A 193 -0.20 24.41 -1.12
CA VAL A 193 -0.84 23.36 -0.31
C VAL A 193 -0.72 23.61 1.19
N TRP A 194 0.17 24.52 1.62
CA TRP A 194 0.53 24.67 3.02
C TRP A 194 -0.64 25.12 3.89
N ASP A 195 -1.43 26.10 3.43
CA ASP A 195 -2.58 26.60 4.18
C ASP A 195 -3.69 25.53 4.24
N THR A 196 -3.97 24.86 3.12
CA THR A 196 -4.88 23.71 3.07
C THR A 196 -4.46 22.64 4.08
N TYR A 197 -3.18 22.27 4.06
CA TYR A 197 -2.66 21.21 4.92
C TYR A 197 -2.79 21.61 6.40
N GLN A 198 -2.36 22.81 6.76
CA GLN A 198 -2.39 23.29 8.14
C GLN A 198 -3.82 23.44 8.68
N ALA A 199 -4.78 23.86 7.84
CA ALA A 199 -6.20 23.92 8.21
C ALA A 199 -6.79 22.53 8.54
N ASN A 200 -6.31 21.48 7.89
CA ASN A 200 -6.79 20.12 8.06
C ASN A 200 -6.08 19.33 9.16
N PHE A 201 -4.82 19.68 9.46
CA PHE A 201 -3.93 18.94 10.35
C PHE A 201 -3.20 19.88 11.33
N PRO A 202 -3.91 20.60 12.21
CA PRO A 202 -3.31 21.62 13.09
C PRO A 202 -2.30 21.04 14.11
N GLY A 203 -2.37 19.73 14.38
CA GLY A 203 -1.44 19.03 15.28
C GLY A 203 -0.21 18.43 14.60
N THR A 204 -0.04 18.65 13.28
CA THR A 204 1.08 18.13 12.49
C THR A 204 2.11 19.24 12.25
N GLU A 205 3.38 18.92 12.44
CA GLU A 205 4.47 19.82 12.06
C GLU A 205 4.78 19.64 10.55
N ILE A 206 4.41 20.65 9.76
CA ILE A 206 4.69 20.67 8.31
C ILE A 206 5.99 21.42 8.01
N TYR A 207 6.91 20.73 7.34
CA TYR A 207 8.13 21.31 6.76
C TYR A 207 7.80 21.88 5.38
N LYS A 208 7.73 23.20 5.33
CA LYS A 208 7.40 24.01 4.14
C LYS A 208 8.65 24.24 3.27
N MET A 209 9.23 23.16 2.75
CA MET A 209 10.52 23.17 2.05
C MET A 209 10.65 21.99 1.08
N SER A 210 11.68 22.02 0.23
CA SER A 210 11.99 20.88 -0.64
C SER A 210 12.62 19.71 0.12
N LEU A 211 12.61 18.53 -0.51
CA LEU A 211 13.18 17.32 0.09
C LEU A 211 14.69 17.46 0.31
N ASP A 212 15.42 18.02 -0.64
CA ASP A 212 16.86 18.29 -0.53
C ASP A 212 17.20 19.24 0.63
N GLN A 213 16.40 20.30 0.82
CA GLN A 213 16.53 21.23 1.95
C GLN A 213 16.25 20.52 3.28
N PHE A 214 15.19 19.71 3.34
CA PHE A 214 14.85 18.96 4.54
C PHE A 214 15.95 17.96 4.91
N LEU A 215 16.53 17.27 3.93
CA LEU A 215 17.60 16.31 4.14
C LEU A 215 18.89 16.98 4.64
N SER A 216 19.24 18.15 4.08
CA SER A 216 20.41 18.94 4.46
C SER A 216 20.28 19.65 5.81
N SER A 217 19.06 19.82 6.33
CA SER A 217 18.82 20.52 7.60
C SER A 217 19.31 19.71 8.81
N ALA A 218 20.15 20.33 9.64
CA ALA A 218 20.61 19.77 10.92
C ALA A 218 19.51 19.78 11.99
N GLN A 219 18.52 20.69 11.87
CA GLN A 219 17.41 20.84 12.83
C GLN A 219 16.48 19.62 12.83
N THR A 220 16.49 18.84 11.76
CA THR A 220 15.65 17.65 11.58
C THR A 220 16.42 16.35 11.85
N SER A 221 17.55 16.44 12.56
CA SER A 221 18.36 15.27 12.92
C SER A 221 17.61 14.36 13.91
N HIS A 222 17.70 13.04 13.70
CA HIS A 222 17.15 12.00 14.59
C HIS A 222 15.64 12.05 14.85
N MET A 223 14.85 12.39 13.85
CA MET A 223 13.40 12.22 13.91
C MET A 223 13.06 10.73 13.79
N ARG A 224 12.21 10.21 14.69
CA ARG A 224 11.71 8.82 14.61
C ARG A 224 10.21 8.84 14.41
N VAL A 225 9.76 8.07 13.42
CA VAL A 225 8.35 7.77 13.17
C VAL A 225 8.16 6.29 13.01
N ASP A 226 6.98 5.77 13.32
CA ASP A 226 6.69 4.34 13.13
C ASP A 226 6.53 4.02 11.64
N VAL A 227 5.86 4.90 10.90
CA VAL A 227 5.61 4.77 9.46
C VAL A 227 6.11 5.99 8.70
N LEU A 228 6.76 5.76 7.57
CA LEU A 228 7.02 6.78 6.55
C LEU A 228 6.10 6.55 5.36
N HIS A 229 5.40 7.58 4.91
CA HIS A 229 4.86 7.60 3.56
C HIS A 229 5.74 8.42 2.64
N PHE A 230 5.96 7.92 1.43
CA PHE A 230 6.74 8.60 0.42
C PHE A 230 6.00 8.60 -0.92
N SER A 231 5.63 9.79 -1.41
CA SER A 231 4.90 9.95 -2.68
C SER A 231 5.53 11.03 -3.56
N PRO A 232 6.77 10.83 -4.04
CA PRO A 232 7.46 11.84 -4.84
C PRO A 232 6.70 12.13 -6.15
N PRO A 233 6.95 13.27 -6.81
CA PRO A 233 6.31 13.61 -8.08
C PRO A 233 6.42 12.49 -9.13
N CYS A 234 5.28 12.00 -9.62
CA CYS A 234 5.22 10.86 -10.54
C CYS A 234 5.12 11.25 -12.03
N GLN A 235 5.30 12.54 -12.35
CA GLN A 235 4.95 13.09 -13.67
C GLN A 235 5.80 12.49 -14.79
N PHE A 236 7.13 12.43 -14.60
CA PHE A 236 8.06 11.85 -15.57
C PHE A 236 7.77 10.37 -15.85
N PHE A 237 7.52 9.59 -14.79
CA PHE A 237 7.25 8.16 -14.91
C PHE A 237 5.83 7.81 -15.39
N SER A 238 4.96 8.82 -15.56
CA SER A 238 3.57 8.60 -15.95
C SER A 238 3.47 8.12 -17.40
N PRO A 239 2.57 7.18 -17.72
CA PRO A 239 2.28 6.83 -19.12
C PRO A 239 1.75 8.02 -19.95
N ALA A 240 1.22 9.05 -19.29
CA ALA A 240 0.77 10.27 -19.96
C ALA A 240 1.92 11.23 -20.32
N HIS A 241 3.15 10.98 -19.84
CA HIS A 241 4.33 11.75 -20.22
C HIS A 241 4.90 11.20 -21.53
N THR A 242 4.63 11.92 -22.62
CA THR A 242 5.05 11.59 -23.99
C THR A 242 6.10 12.54 -24.56
N HIS A 243 6.40 13.63 -23.85
CA HIS A 243 7.35 14.66 -24.27
C HIS A 243 8.15 15.15 -23.06
N ALA A 244 9.44 15.39 -23.26
CA ALA A 244 10.33 15.91 -22.23
C ALA A 244 9.80 17.23 -21.63
N SER A 245 10.02 17.40 -20.33
CA SER A 245 9.66 18.57 -19.54
C SER A 245 10.87 19.11 -18.79
N GLU A 246 10.89 20.43 -18.58
CA GLU A 246 11.89 21.10 -17.74
C GLU A 246 11.89 20.65 -16.26
N HIS A 247 10.89 19.89 -15.83
CA HIS A 247 10.78 19.37 -14.46
C HIS A 247 11.22 17.90 -14.33
N ASP A 248 11.63 17.24 -15.41
CA ASP A 248 11.94 15.80 -15.41
C ASP A 248 13.08 15.46 -14.48
N ASP A 249 14.19 16.21 -14.56
CA ASP A 249 15.34 16.05 -13.67
C ASP A 249 14.92 16.13 -12.20
N ALA A 250 14.16 17.17 -11.82
CA ALA A 250 13.69 17.35 -10.45
C ALA A 250 12.75 16.22 -9.99
N ASN A 251 11.94 15.66 -10.89
CA ASN A 251 11.06 14.52 -10.60
C ASN A 251 11.85 13.22 -10.40
N ILE A 252 12.88 12.99 -11.21
CA ILE A 252 13.80 11.86 -11.08
C ILE A 252 14.59 11.99 -9.78
N PHE A 253 15.19 13.15 -9.51
CA PHE A 253 15.98 13.40 -8.30
C PHE A 253 15.17 13.23 -7.02
N ALA A 254 13.88 13.58 -7.04
CA ALA A 254 13.01 13.38 -5.89
C ALA A 254 12.93 11.90 -5.49
N LEU A 255 12.95 10.95 -6.44
CA LEU A 255 12.91 9.51 -6.17
C LEU A 255 14.10 9.05 -5.33
N TYR A 256 15.31 9.51 -5.68
CA TYR A 256 16.57 9.19 -4.99
C TYR A 256 16.73 9.85 -3.62
N GLY A 257 15.84 10.76 -3.24
CA GLY A 257 15.79 11.29 -1.87
C GLY A 257 15.38 10.24 -0.83
N CYS A 258 14.83 9.11 -1.27
CA CYS A 258 14.36 8.03 -0.40
C CYS A 258 15.47 7.47 0.51
N ASN A 259 16.65 7.17 -0.04
CA ASN A 259 17.79 6.64 0.72
C ASN A 259 18.11 7.46 1.97
N GLN A 260 18.20 8.78 1.81
CA GLN A 260 18.55 9.69 2.89
C GLN A 260 17.39 9.86 3.88
N LEU A 261 16.13 9.82 3.42
CA LEU A 261 14.97 9.75 4.31
C LEU A 261 14.99 8.50 5.17
N LEU A 262 15.31 7.34 4.61
CA LEU A 262 15.41 6.08 5.35
C LEU A 262 16.48 6.17 6.44
N LYS A 263 17.67 6.72 6.14
CA LYS A 263 18.74 6.92 7.11
C LYS A 263 18.36 7.88 8.23
N LYS A 264 17.67 8.97 7.87
CA LYS A 264 17.30 10.07 8.79
C LYS A 264 16.16 9.65 9.74
N LEU A 265 15.10 9.06 9.18
CA LEU A 265 13.86 8.73 9.88
C LEU A 265 13.85 7.33 10.50
N ARG A 266 14.60 6.39 9.91
CA ARG A 266 14.67 4.96 10.26
C ARG A 266 13.31 4.32 10.60
N PRO A 267 12.26 4.51 9.78
CA PRO A 267 10.91 4.05 10.06
C PRO A 267 10.83 2.52 10.21
N ARG A 268 9.78 2.01 10.89
CA ARG A 268 9.55 0.56 10.95
C ARG A 268 8.97 0.05 9.65
N ILE A 269 7.99 0.78 9.13
CA ILE A 269 7.30 0.48 7.87
C ILE A 269 7.40 1.70 6.96
N ILE A 270 7.60 1.46 5.67
CA ILE A 270 7.45 2.49 4.63
C ILE A 270 6.32 2.09 3.71
N THR A 271 5.55 3.09 3.28
CA THR A 271 4.64 2.95 2.15
C THR A 271 5.02 3.95 1.08
N VAL A 272 4.98 3.51 -0.17
CA VAL A 272 5.22 4.36 -1.34
C VAL A 272 3.98 4.35 -2.21
N GLU A 273 3.55 5.52 -2.66
CA GLU A 273 2.62 5.63 -3.79
C GLU A 273 3.36 6.22 -4.99
N GLN A 274 3.21 5.57 -6.15
CA GLN A 274 3.75 6.01 -7.42
C GLN A 274 2.82 5.68 -8.59
N THR A 275 3.10 6.28 -9.74
CA THR A 275 2.47 5.86 -10.99
C THR A 275 2.93 4.45 -11.38
N PHE A 276 2.01 3.66 -11.94
CA PHE A 276 2.35 2.31 -12.41
C PHE A 276 3.34 2.32 -13.59
N GLY A 277 3.47 3.45 -14.30
CA GLY A 277 4.44 3.56 -15.39
C GLY A 277 5.90 3.43 -14.93
N LEU A 278 6.21 3.59 -13.64
CA LEU A 278 7.55 3.34 -13.10
C LEU A 278 7.99 1.88 -13.28
N THR A 279 7.06 0.91 -13.38
CA THR A 279 7.39 -0.51 -13.56
C THR A 279 7.54 -0.91 -15.04
N HIS A 280 7.47 0.03 -15.99
CA HIS A 280 7.65 -0.27 -17.41
C HIS A 280 9.14 -0.41 -17.75
N ASP A 281 9.47 -1.26 -18.72
CA ASP A 281 10.86 -1.58 -19.13
C ASP A 281 11.74 -0.35 -19.38
N ARG A 282 11.18 0.71 -19.97
CA ARG A 282 11.89 1.99 -20.21
C ARG A 282 12.39 2.70 -18.93
N HIS A 283 11.90 2.30 -17.75
CA HIS A 283 12.28 2.84 -16.46
C HIS A 283 12.88 1.78 -15.52
N GLU A 284 13.23 0.58 -16.03
CA GLU A 284 13.73 -0.55 -15.23
C GLU A 284 14.91 -0.13 -14.33
N GLU A 285 15.87 0.64 -14.86
CA GLU A 285 17.02 1.11 -14.10
C GLU A 285 16.64 2.04 -12.93
N TYR A 286 15.70 2.97 -13.14
CA TYR A 286 15.19 3.85 -12.09
C TYR A 286 14.44 3.06 -11.02
N PHE A 287 13.62 2.10 -11.44
CA PHE A 287 12.86 1.26 -10.53
C PHE A 287 13.79 0.39 -9.68
N ASN A 288 14.74 -0.31 -10.30
CA ASN A 288 15.69 -1.17 -9.59
C ASN A 288 16.59 -0.36 -8.66
N GLY A 289 17.11 0.80 -9.10
CA GLY A 289 17.87 1.70 -8.24
C GLY A 289 17.05 2.19 -7.04
N PHE A 290 15.76 2.48 -7.25
CA PHE A 290 14.85 2.85 -6.18
C PHE A 290 14.57 1.70 -5.20
N LEU A 291 14.44 0.46 -5.66
CA LEU A 291 14.38 -0.71 -4.77
C LEU A 291 15.70 -0.87 -3.99
N GLY A 292 16.83 -0.55 -4.64
CA GLY A 292 18.18 -0.55 -4.07
C GLY A 292 18.35 0.37 -2.87
N ASP A 293 17.63 1.49 -2.84
CA ASP A 293 17.60 2.39 -1.70
C ASP A 293 17.06 1.73 -0.42
N PHE A 294 16.18 0.74 -0.54
CA PHE A 294 15.63 0.00 0.60
C PHE A 294 16.53 -1.17 1.02
N THR A 295 16.86 -2.03 0.07
CA THR A 295 17.59 -3.29 0.30
C THR A 295 18.99 -3.06 0.85
N GLN A 296 19.68 -1.99 0.42
CA GLN A 296 21.02 -1.65 0.95
C GLN A 296 20.99 -1.33 2.46
N HIS A 297 19.84 -0.93 3.01
CA HIS A 297 19.63 -0.72 4.45
C HIS A 297 18.98 -1.92 5.13
N GLY A 298 18.86 -3.05 4.42
CA GLY A 298 18.33 -4.29 4.93
C GLY A 298 16.80 -4.38 5.00
N TYR A 299 16.07 -3.45 4.36
CA TYR A 299 14.62 -3.52 4.33
C TYR A 299 14.14 -4.66 3.45
N SER A 300 13.11 -5.35 3.90
CA SER A 300 12.29 -6.20 3.03
C SER A 300 11.28 -5.32 2.30
N ILE A 301 10.96 -5.62 1.05
CA ILE A 301 10.07 -4.80 0.21
C ILE A 301 9.08 -5.67 -0.56
N ARG A 302 7.87 -5.15 -0.75
CA ARG A 302 6.78 -5.76 -1.51
C ARG A 302 6.10 -4.70 -2.36
N TRP A 303 5.83 -5.00 -3.63
CA TRP A 303 5.17 -4.05 -4.52
C TRP A 303 4.09 -4.69 -5.38
N ARG A 304 3.11 -3.85 -5.75
CA ARG A 304 1.97 -4.24 -6.59
C ARG A 304 1.35 -3.05 -7.28
N VAL A 305 0.88 -3.25 -8.51
CA VAL A 305 -0.02 -2.29 -9.17
C VAL A 305 -1.46 -2.56 -8.75
N ILE A 306 -2.08 -1.60 -8.09
CA ILE A 306 -3.40 -1.73 -7.48
C ILE A 306 -4.40 -0.84 -8.19
N ARG A 307 -5.57 -1.41 -8.52
CA ARG A 307 -6.74 -0.66 -8.96
C ARG A 307 -7.44 -0.11 -7.74
N LEU A 308 -7.40 1.20 -7.53
CA LEU A 308 -7.88 1.83 -6.30
C LEU A 308 -9.39 1.66 -6.07
N CYS A 309 -10.17 1.38 -7.11
CA CYS A 309 -11.59 1.03 -6.96
C CYS A 309 -11.81 -0.24 -6.13
N THR A 310 -10.88 -1.20 -6.12
CA THR A 310 -10.98 -2.39 -5.25
C THR A 310 -10.83 -2.06 -3.77
N TRP A 311 -10.34 -0.86 -3.45
CA TRP A 311 -10.24 -0.29 -2.10
C TRP A 311 -11.23 0.87 -1.87
N GLY A 312 -12.25 0.98 -2.73
CA GLY A 312 -13.35 1.93 -2.57
C GLY A 312 -13.18 3.28 -3.25
N ALA A 313 -12.16 3.52 -4.08
CA ALA A 313 -12.17 4.71 -4.93
C ALA A 313 -13.34 4.65 -5.92
N ALA A 314 -13.97 5.81 -6.19
CA ALA A 314 -15.01 5.91 -7.22
C ALA A 314 -14.44 6.03 -8.65
N GLN A 315 -13.18 5.62 -8.85
CA GLN A 315 -12.41 5.78 -10.08
C GLN A 315 -11.65 4.51 -10.42
N ASP A 316 -11.48 4.22 -11.71
CA ASP A 316 -10.57 3.15 -12.15
C ASP A 316 -9.10 3.60 -12.19
N ARG A 317 -8.64 4.24 -11.12
CA ARG A 317 -7.27 4.75 -10.99
C ARG A 317 -6.33 3.62 -10.57
N ARG A 318 -5.22 3.43 -11.29
CA ARG A 318 -4.17 2.45 -10.96
C ARG A 318 -2.95 3.13 -10.37
N ARG A 319 -2.35 2.53 -9.34
CA ARG A 319 -1.12 3.00 -8.71
C ARG A 319 -0.19 1.87 -8.34
N LEU A 320 1.11 2.12 -8.48
CA LEU A 320 2.14 1.28 -7.89
C LEU A 320 2.18 1.61 -6.40
N ILE A 321 1.92 0.61 -5.57
CA ILE A 321 2.06 0.70 -4.12
C ILE A 321 3.23 -0.19 -3.71
N ILE A 322 4.14 0.33 -2.89
CA ILE A 322 5.23 -0.43 -2.28
C ILE A 322 5.05 -0.37 -0.76
N ILE A 323 5.24 -1.50 -0.10
CA ILE A 323 5.37 -1.61 1.35
C ILE A 323 6.77 -2.11 1.64
N ALA A 324 7.49 -1.46 2.55
CA ALA A 324 8.78 -1.91 3.03
C ALA A 324 8.77 -2.08 4.55
N ALA A 325 9.52 -3.05 5.06
CA ALA A 325 9.68 -3.31 6.48
C ALA A 325 11.16 -3.31 6.87
N ALA A 326 11.48 -2.62 7.97
CA ALA A 326 12.84 -2.47 8.46
C ALA A 326 13.49 -3.82 8.81
N PRO A 327 14.84 -3.88 8.87
CA PRO A 327 15.52 -5.08 9.35
C PRO A 327 14.95 -5.56 10.70
N GLY A 328 14.51 -6.81 10.75
CA GLY A 328 13.92 -7.41 11.94
C GLY A 328 12.43 -7.12 12.18
N GLU A 329 11.75 -6.40 11.27
CA GLU A 329 10.29 -6.32 11.22
C GLU A 329 9.79 -7.31 10.14
N ARG A 330 8.63 -7.94 10.37
CA ARG A 330 8.00 -8.73 9.30
C ARG A 330 7.37 -7.83 8.24
N LEU A 331 7.53 -8.21 6.98
CA LEU A 331 6.95 -7.50 5.83
C LEU A 331 5.42 -7.65 5.79
N PRO A 332 4.65 -6.55 5.88
CA PRO A 332 3.19 -6.61 5.75
C PRO A 332 2.76 -7.08 4.36
N THR A 333 1.65 -7.80 4.31
CA THR A 333 0.95 -8.10 3.05
C THR A 333 0.15 -6.88 2.59
N PHE A 334 -0.39 -6.92 1.38
CA PHE A 334 -1.40 -5.93 0.98
C PHE A 334 -2.76 -6.26 1.62
N PRO A 335 -3.59 -5.25 1.95
CA PRO A 335 -4.96 -5.50 2.37
C PRO A 335 -5.75 -6.17 1.25
N GLN A 336 -6.65 -7.07 1.63
CA GLN A 336 -7.59 -7.69 0.71
C GLN A 336 -8.47 -6.62 0.03
N ALA A 337 -8.97 -6.95 -1.15
CA ALA A 337 -9.97 -6.11 -1.80
C ALA A 337 -11.17 -5.94 -0.87
N THR A 338 -11.74 -4.74 -0.84
CA THR A 338 -12.98 -4.45 -0.11
C THR A 338 -14.16 -4.28 -1.06
N HIS A 339 -13.86 -4.03 -2.34
CA HIS A 339 -14.86 -3.83 -3.38
C HIS A 339 -14.56 -4.67 -4.64
N SER A 340 -15.61 -5.05 -5.36
CA SER A 340 -15.56 -5.74 -6.65
C SER A 340 -16.60 -5.13 -7.63
N GLN A 341 -16.61 -5.59 -8.88
CA GLN A 341 -17.54 -5.06 -9.89
C GLN A 341 -19.00 -5.36 -9.56
N GLU A 342 -19.29 -6.57 -9.10
CA GLU A 342 -20.66 -7.04 -8.80
C GLU A 342 -20.97 -7.03 -7.30
N GLY A 343 -19.97 -6.79 -6.44
CA GLY A 343 -20.06 -7.07 -5.01
C GLY A 343 -20.03 -8.58 -4.72
N GLY A 344 -20.59 -8.97 -3.58
CA GLY A 344 -20.75 -10.38 -3.16
C GLY A 344 -19.53 -10.97 -2.45
N ASN A 345 -19.72 -12.12 -1.79
CA ASN A 345 -18.67 -12.84 -1.03
C ASN A 345 -17.92 -11.96 -0.01
N GLY A 346 -18.65 -11.08 0.69
CA GLY A 346 -18.07 -10.13 1.65
C GLY A 346 -17.46 -8.87 1.02
N LEU A 347 -17.52 -8.71 -0.30
CA LEU A 347 -17.08 -7.50 -1.01
C LEU A 347 -18.27 -6.59 -1.35
N LEU A 348 -18.04 -5.29 -1.25
CA LEU A 348 -19.00 -4.28 -1.69
C LEU A 348 -18.94 -4.09 -3.22
N PRO A 349 -20.02 -3.68 -3.90
CA PRO A 349 -19.92 -3.21 -5.27
C PRO A 349 -19.05 -1.94 -5.32
N TYR A 350 -18.34 -1.72 -6.43
CA TYR A 350 -17.54 -0.50 -6.62
C TYR A 350 -18.36 0.76 -6.34
N ASN A 351 -17.71 1.78 -5.75
CA ASN A 351 -18.36 3.05 -5.53
C ASN A 351 -18.60 3.76 -6.87
N SER A 352 -19.86 3.97 -7.22
CA SER A 352 -20.24 4.66 -8.45
C SER A 352 -20.07 6.17 -8.35
N ILE A 353 -20.13 6.86 -9.49
CA ILE A 353 -20.22 8.33 -9.52
C ILE A 353 -21.43 8.79 -8.72
N ARG A 354 -22.60 8.15 -8.90
CA ARG A 354 -23.81 8.48 -8.14
C ARG A 354 -23.55 8.37 -6.64
N LYS A 355 -22.98 7.26 -6.18
CA LYS A 355 -22.68 7.05 -4.76
C LYS A 355 -21.70 8.08 -4.20
N ALA A 356 -20.66 8.45 -4.96
CA ALA A 356 -19.68 9.43 -4.52
C ALA A 356 -20.25 10.86 -4.43
N LEU A 357 -21.25 11.20 -5.26
CA LEU A 357 -21.85 12.53 -5.28
C LEU A 357 -23.10 12.66 -4.40
N ARG A 358 -23.66 11.53 -3.92
CA ARG A 358 -24.99 11.47 -3.26
C ARG A 358 -25.14 12.38 -2.04
N ASP A 359 -24.04 12.66 -1.34
CA ASP A 359 -24.05 13.37 -0.04
C ASP A 359 -23.75 14.87 -0.16
N ILE A 360 -23.55 15.37 -1.39
CA ILE A 360 -23.35 16.79 -1.66
C ILE A 360 -24.70 17.51 -1.62
N ARG A 361 -24.73 18.68 -0.99
CA ARG A 361 -25.94 19.52 -0.85
C ARG A 361 -25.66 20.92 -1.37
N ALA A 362 -26.71 21.63 -1.77
CA ALA A 362 -26.61 23.05 -2.08
C ALA A 362 -26.09 23.82 -0.86
N GLY A 363 -25.11 24.69 -1.06
CA GLY A 363 -24.44 25.43 0.02
C GLY A 363 -23.23 24.72 0.63
N ASP A 364 -22.94 23.46 0.26
CA ASP A 364 -21.68 22.82 0.66
C ASP A 364 -20.48 23.62 0.11
N ASP A 365 -19.41 23.68 0.90
CA ASP A 365 -18.15 24.31 0.51
C ASP A 365 -17.65 23.75 -0.83
N LEU A 366 -17.23 24.66 -1.73
CA LEU A 366 -16.77 24.38 -3.09
C LEU A 366 -17.81 23.75 -4.04
N HIS A 367 -19.09 23.76 -3.66
CA HIS A 367 -20.22 23.35 -4.49
C HIS A 367 -21.05 24.56 -4.95
N ASP A 368 -20.48 25.31 -5.89
CA ASP A 368 -21.09 26.52 -6.45
C ASP A 368 -21.67 26.22 -7.83
N LEU A 369 -23.00 26.12 -7.90
CA LEU A 369 -23.75 25.86 -9.13
C LEU A 369 -24.05 27.12 -9.95
N ASP A 370 -23.87 28.31 -9.38
CA ASP A 370 -24.11 29.58 -10.07
C ASP A 370 -22.92 29.96 -10.95
N ASN A 371 -21.69 29.63 -10.51
CA ASN A 371 -20.46 29.94 -11.23
C ASN A 371 -19.80 28.74 -11.91
N VAL A 372 -20.49 27.59 -11.99
CA VAL A 372 -20.00 26.44 -12.74
C VAL A 372 -20.27 26.61 -14.24
N HIS A 373 -19.39 26.07 -15.08
CA HIS A 373 -19.55 26.15 -16.52
C HIS A 373 -20.61 25.14 -17.02
N TYR A 374 -21.72 25.66 -17.52
CA TYR A 374 -22.73 24.89 -18.27
C TYR A 374 -22.33 24.77 -19.75
N PHE A 375 -22.63 23.62 -20.35
CA PHE A 375 -22.39 23.38 -21.76
C PHE A 375 -23.62 23.78 -22.59
N ASP A 376 -23.38 24.47 -23.70
CA ASP A 376 -24.40 24.77 -24.69
C ASP A 376 -23.87 24.44 -26.10
N PRO A 377 -24.41 23.41 -26.78
CA PRO A 377 -25.43 22.48 -26.29
C PRO A 377 -24.88 21.55 -25.17
N PRO A 378 -25.75 20.92 -24.36
CA PRO A 378 -25.33 19.90 -23.39
C PRO A 378 -24.54 18.76 -24.05
N ARG A 379 -23.63 18.17 -23.29
CA ARG A 379 -22.92 16.94 -23.70
C ARG A 379 -23.87 15.73 -23.60
N ALA A 380 -23.50 14.62 -24.25
CA ALA A 380 -24.25 13.39 -24.11
C ALA A 380 -24.26 12.92 -22.65
N PRO A 381 -25.42 12.61 -22.05
CA PRO A 381 -25.48 12.05 -20.70
C PRO A 381 -24.83 10.67 -20.66
N TYR A 382 -24.40 10.24 -19.48
CA TYR A 382 -23.82 8.91 -19.27
C TYR A 382 -24.31 8.28 -17.97
N ASP A 383 -24.23 6.96 -17.88
CA ASP A 383 -24.65 6.21 -16.70
C ASP A 383 -23.82 6.58 -15.45
N PRO A 384 -24.41 7.16 -14.40
CA PRO A 384 -23.69 7.51 -13.17
C PRO A 384 -23.43 6.32 -12.25
N GLU A 385 -23.92 5.11 -12.56
CA GLU A 385 -23.52 3.91 -11.81
C GLU A 385 -22.13 3.39 -12.17
N ARG A 386 -21.51 3.91 -13.25
CA ARG A 386 -20.14 3.56 -13.62
C ARG A 386 -19.09 4.25 -12.72
N LEU A 387 -17.86 3.75 -12.79
CA LEU A 387 -16.68 4.41 -12.22
C LEU A 387 -16.35 5.71 -12.97
N ALA A 388 -15.89 6.73 -12.25
CA ALA A 388 -15.30 7.91 -12.88
C ALA A 388 -13.98 7.56 -13.59
N GLY A 389 -13.70 8.33 -14.66
CA GLY A 389 -12.34 8.43 -15.18
C GLY A 389 -11.38 9.00 -14.12
N THR A 390 -10.08 8.79 -14.33
CA THR A 390 -9.08 9.30 -13.40
C THR A 390 -9.17 10.83 -13.29
N ILE A 391 -9.36 11.33 -12.08
CA ILE A 391 -9.32 12.76 -11.80
C ILE A 391 -7.87 13.25 -11.91
N THR A 392 -7.67 14.26 -12.75
CA THR A 392 -6.38 14.85 -13.08
C THR A 392 -6.30 16.30 -12.57
N THR A 393 -5.09 16.86 -12.55
CA THR A 393 -4.82 18.24 -12.14
C THR A 393 -5.34 19.29 -13.14
N GLY A 394 -5.49 18.91 -14.40
CA GLY A 394 -5.98 19.76 -15.49
C GLY A 394 -6.58 18.93 -16.63
N GLY A 395 -7.35 19.58 -17.51
CA GLY A 395 -7.78 18.97 -18.79
C GLY A 395 -8.78 17.81 -18.71
N GLY A 396 -9.51 17.63 -17.61
CA GLY A 396 -10.45 16.52 -17.48
C GLY A 396 -11.70 16.63 -18.37
N TYR A 397 -12.03 15.53 -19.06
CA TYR A 397 -13.30 15.34 -19.79
C TYR A 397 -14.49 15.07 -18.85
N SER A 398 -14.30 15.03 -17.54
CA SER A 398 -15.37 14.74 -16.58
C SER A 398 -16.36 15.91 -16.49
N TYR A 399 -17.63 15.61 -16.72
CA TYR A 399 -18.77 16.51 -16.56
C TYR A 399 -19.85 15.83 -15.73
N TYR A 400 -20.82 16.59 -15.23
CA TYR A 400 -21.92 16.04 -14.43
C TYR A 400 -22.73 15.02 -15.27
N PRO A 401 -23.24 13.91 -14.69
CA PRO A 401 -23.76 12.78 -15.48
C PRO A 401 -24.85 13.08 -16.51
N ASP A 402 -25.63 14.15 -16.32
CA ASP A 402 -26.67 14.58 -17.25
C ASP A 402 -26.14 15.34 -18.49
N GLY A 403 -24.84 15.62 -18.56
CA GLY A 403 -24.24 16.34 -19.68
C GLY A 403 -24.32 17.87 -19.60
N SER A 404 -25.03 18.43 -18.62
CA SER A 404 -25.39 19.85 -18.57
C SER A 404 -24.22 20.77 -18.21
N ARG A 405 -23.31 20.34 -17.33
CA ARG A 405 -22.26 21.19 -16.75
C ARG A 405 -20.98 20.45 -16.40
N LYS A 406 -19.91 21.22 -16.17
CA LYS A 406 -18.71 20.70 -15.50
C LYS A 406 -19.02 20.31 -14.05
N LEU A 407 -18.15 19.45 -13.51
CA LEU A 407 -18.16 19.17 -12.07
C LEU A 407 -17.64 20.38 -11.29
N THR A 408 -18.26 20.63 -10.13
CA THR A 408 -17.78 21.53 -9.08
C THR A 408 -16.54 20.96 -8.40
N LEU A 409 -15.80 21.80 -7.68
CA LEU A 409 -14.59 21.36 -6.97
C LEU A 409 -14.92 20.39 -5.83
N ARG A 410 -16.07 20.57 -5.16
CA ARG A 410 -16.56 19.61 -4.17
C ARG A 410 -16.87 18.24 -4.76
N GLU A 411 -17.50 18.19 -5.94
CA GLU A 411 -17.76 16.92 -6.64
C GLU A 411 -16.45 16.22 -7.05
N TYR A 412 -15.44 16.97 -7.52
CA TYR A 412 -14.10 16.41 -7.75
C TYR A 412 -13.48 15.84 -6.45
N ALA A 413 -13.57 16.57 -5.33
CA ALA A 413 -13.03 16.12 -4.05
C ALA A 413 -13.72 14.82 -3.57
N SER A 414 -15.05 14.74 -3.69
CA SER A 414 -15.80 13.53 -3.32
C SER A 414 -15.48 12.34 -4.22
N LEU A 415 -15.31 12.54 -5.54
CA LEU A 415 -14.85 11.48 -6.45
C LEU A 415 -13.42 11.03 -6.14
N GLN A 416 -12.57 11.93 -5.62
CA GLN A 416 -11.24 11.63 -5.11
C GLN A 416 -11.29 11.01 -3.69
N GLY A 417 -12.47 10.81 -3.12
CA GLY A 417 -12.66 10.13 -1.83
C GLY A 417 -12.42 10.99 -0.60
N PHE A 418 -12.27 12.31 -0.75
CA PHE A 418 -12.13 13.21 0.39
C PHE A 418 -13.43 13.34 1.18
N PRO A 419 -13.37 13.34 2.53
CA PRO A 419 -14.54 13.66 3.33
C PRO A 419 -14.94 15.13 3.15
N LYS A 420 -16.23 15.45 3.34
CA LYS A 420 -16.74 16.83 3.25
C LYS A 420 -16.06 17.80 4.21
N SER A 421 -15.62 17.30 5.37
CA SER A 421 -14.88 18.07 6.37
C SER A 421 -13.46 18.45 5.94
N HIS A 422 -12.94 17.89 4.84
CA HIS A 422 -11.64 18.28 4.31
C HIS A 422 -11.75 19.64 3.62
N GLN A 423 -11.03 20.62 4.14
CA GLN A 423 -11.00 21.98 3.62
C GLN A 423 -9.97 22.10 2.50
N PHE A 424 -10.22 22.94 1.50
CA PHE A 424 -9.21 23.29 0.49
C PHE A 424 -9.15 24.81 0.35
N LEU A 425 -7.93 25.35 0.35
CA LEU A 425 -7.66 26.78 0.28
C LEU A 425 -6.85 27.11 -0.98
N GLY A 426 -7.07 28.32 -1.50
CA GLY A 426 -6.40 28.85 -2.69
C GLY A 426 -7.34 29.10 -3.87
N THR A 427 -6.76 29.33 -5.05
CA THR A 427 -7.54 29.59 -6.27
C THR A 427 -8.25 28.32 -6.77
N LYS A 428 -9.32 28.47 -7.56
CA LYS A 428 -10.04 27.32 -8.17
C LYS A 428 -9.07 26.35 -8.90
N THR A 429 -8.09 26.90 -9.61
CA THR A 429 -7.06 26.12 -10.31
C THR A 429 -6.12 25.40 -9.34
N SER A 430 -5.67 26.07 -8.28
CA SER A 430 -4.83 25.45 -7.23
C SER A 430 -5.55 24.30 -6.54
N ILE A 431 -6.80 24.53 -6.10
CA ILE A 431 -7.62 23.51 -5.43
C ILE A 431 -7.84 22.30 -6.36
N LYS A 432 -8.09 22.51 -7.65
CA LYS A 432 -8.21 21.40 -8.61
C LYS A 432 -6.92 20.58 -8.70
N ARG A 433 -5.76 21.24 -8.72
CA ARG A 433 -4.45 20.56 -8.71
C ARG A 433 -4.23 19.78 -7.42
N GLN A 434 -4.55 20.36 -6.27
CA GLN A 434 -4.51 19.71 -4.96
C GLN A 434 -5.33 18.41 -4.94
N ILE A 435 -6.57 18.45 -5.43
CA ILE A 435 -7.45 17.28 -5.51
C ILE A 435 -6.88 16.24 -6.49
N GLY A 436 -6.49 16.63 -7.70
CA GLY A 436 -6.03 15.68 -8.73
C GLY A 436 -4.71 14.95 -8.39
N ASN A 437 -3.82 15.63 -7.65
CA ASN A 437 -2.55 15.06 -7.20
C ASN A 437 -2.72 14.06 -6.04
N ALA A 438 -3.77 14.19 -5.23
CA ALA A 438 -3.91 13.41 -4.01
C ALA A 438 -4.01 11.90 -4.27
N PHE A 439 -3.41 11.11 -3.38
CA PHE A 439 -3.75 9.70 -3.23
C PHE A 439 -5.08 9.61 -2.44
N PRO A 440 -6.15 8.98 -2.99
CA PRO A 440 -7.50 9.04 -2.40
C PRO A 440 -7.56 8.60 -0.94
N PRO A 441 -7.96 9.48 0.01
CA PRO A 441 -7.90 9.20 1.44
C PRO A 441 -8.75 8.00 1.87
N ASN A 442 -9.88 7.74 1.20
CA ASN A 442 -10.69 6.56 1.47
C ASN A 442 -9.94 5.24 1.17
N THR A 443 -9.11 5.21 0.13
CA THR A 443 -8.27 4.04 -0.21
C THR A 443 -7.05 3.96 0.68
N VAL A 444 -6.44 5.11 1.01
CA VAL A 444 -5.35 5.18 1.99
C VAL A 444 -5.83 4.64 3.33
N ARG A 445 -7.05 4.96 3.77
CA ARG A 445 -7.63 4.43 5.01
C ARG A 445 -7.63 2.91 5.02
N VAL A 446 -7.95 2.24 3.91
CA VAL A 446 -7.93 0.77 3.83
C VAL A 446 -6.51 0.23 4.05
N LEU A 447 -5.53 0.81 3.35
CA LEU A 447 -4.12 0.44 3.50
C LEU A 447 -3.63 0.66 4.94
N TYR A 448 -3.85 1.85 5.49
CA TYR A 448 -3.34 2.18 6.81
C TYR A 448 -4.08 1.46 7.93
N LYS A 449 -5.38 1.15 7.78
CA LYS A 449 -6.06 0.34 8.79
C LYS A 449 -5.49 -1.07 8.87
N HIS A 450 -5.13 -1.65 7.73
CA HIS A 450 -4.41 -2.91 7.68
C HIS A 450 -3.02 -2.81 8.34
N LEU A 451 -2.27 -1.75 8.06
CA LEU A 451 -0.95 -1.54 8.67
C LEU A 451 -1.02 -1.30 10.18
N GLU A 452 -2.05 -0.61 10.68
CA GLU A 452 -2.28 -0.46 12.12
C GLU A 452 -2.49 -1.83 12.77
N GLN A 453 -3.37 -2.65 12.21
CA GLN A 453 -3.63 -4.00 12.72
C GLN A 453 -2.38 -4.88 12.65
N TRP A 454 -1.61 -4.78 11.56
CA TRP A 454 -0.34 -5.48 11.43
C TRP A 454 0.65 -5.10 12.53
N LEU A 455 0.86 -3.79 12.75
CA LEU A 455 1.78 -3.28 13.76
C LEU A 455 1.34 -3.65 15.17
N LEU A 456 0.04 -3.61 15.46
CA LEU A 456 -0.52 -4.07 16.74
C LEU A 456 -0.19 -5.54 16.98
N ASN A 457 -0.43 -6.40 15.98
CA ASN A 457 -0.12 -7.82 16.07
C ASN A 457 1.39 -8.05 16.26
N GLU A 458 2.23 -7.31 15.53
CA GLU A 458 3.70 -7.41 15.64
C GLU A 458 4.20 -6.98 17.02
N ASP A 459 3.60 -5.94 17.59
CA ASP A 459 3.90 -5.45 18.92
C ASP A 459 3.28 -6.32 20.03
N ARG A 460 2.41 -7.27 19.67
CA ARG A 460 1.56 -8.05 20.58
C ARG A 460 0.68 -7.17 21.46
N MET A 461 0.11 -6.14 20.85
CA MET A 461 -0.73 -5.14 21.48
C MET A 461 -2.18 -5.26 20.97
N LYS A 462 -3.15 -5.15 21.87
CA LYS A 462 -4.56 -4.99 21.52
C LYS A 462 -4.90 -3.51 21.34
N PRO A 463 -5.89 -3.19 20.48
CA PRO A 463 -6.47 -1.84 20.47
C PRO A 463 -6.99 -1.46 21.86
N PHE A 464 -6.90 -0.18 22.21
CA PHE A 464 -7.50 0.31 23.45
C PHE A 464 -9.02 0.10 23.40
N THR A 465 -9.57 -0.55 24.44
CA THR A 465 -11.02 -0.72 24.64
C THR A 465 -11.41 0.02 25.90
N ASN A 466 -12.40 0.93 25.82
CA ASN A 466 -12.95 1.56 27.01
C ASN A 466 -13.87 0.54 27.67
N ASN A 467 -13.51 0.01 28.84
CA ASN A 467 -14.32 -0.95 29.61
C ASN A 467 -15.55 -0.29 30.29
N GLN A 468 -16.08 0.80 29.73
CA GLN A 468 -17.35 1.40 30.14
C GLN A 468 -18.27 1.39 28.92
N GLY A 469 -19.41 0.70 29.06
CA GLY A 469 -20.35 0.33 27.98
C GLY A 469 -20.55 1.42 26.93
N ALA A 470 -19.84 1.28 25.80
CA ALA A 470 -20.18 1.98 24.58
C ALA A 470 -21.26 1.16 23.88
N ILE A 471 -22.50 1.63 24.00
CA ILE A 471 -23.54 1.32 23.02
C ILE A 471 -22.96 1.76 21.66
N LEU A 472 -22.62 0.78 20.83
CA LEU A 472 -22.38 1.01 19.42
C LEU A 472 -23.70 1.54 18.85
N ILE A 473 -23.79 2.85 18.65
CA ILE A 473 -24.73 3.39 17.67
C ILE A 473 -24.11 3.02 16.33
N GLU A 474 -24.51 1.85 15.81
CA GLU A 474 -24.41 1.60 14.38
C GLU A 474 -25.25 2.69 13.71
N ASP A 475 -24.59 3.51 12.90
CA ASP A 475 -25.25 4.44 12.00
C ASP A 475 -25.87 3.58 10.89
N ASP A 476 -27.06 3.05 11.17
CA ASP A 476 -27.91 2.33 10.22
C ASP A 476 -28.42 3.30 9.16
N SER A 477 -27.55 3.64 8.22
CA SER A 477 -27.95 4.30 6.97
C SER A 477 -27.81 3.40 5.75
N ASP A 478 -27.65 2.08 5.93
CA ASP A 478 -27.63 1.10 4.84
C ASP A 478 -28.39 -0.17 5.24
N THR A 479 -29.73 -0.11 5.24
CA THR A 479 -30.60 -1.30 5.09
C THR A 479 -31.78 -0.93 4.19
N PRO A 480 -32.11 -1.75 3.17
CA PRO A 480 -33.17 -1.43 2.22
C PRO A 480 -34.54 -1.57 2.91
N ALA A 481 -35.36 -0.52 2.83
CA ALA A 481 -36.74 -0.54 3.26
C ALA A 481 -37.53 -1.55 2.42
N ASN A 482 -37.94 -2.65 3.04
CA ASN A 482 -39.01 -3.50 2.51
C ASN A 482 -40.35 -2.80 2.75
N LEU A 483 -41.04 -2.55 1.65
CA LEU A 483 -42.44 -2.16 1.61
C LEU A 483 -43.30 -3.33 2.08
N THR A 484 -44.09 -3.14 3.14
CA THR A 484 -45.45 -3.68 3.21
C THR A 484 -46.34 -2.70 3.97
N ASP A 485 -47.37 -2.27 3.24
CA ASP A 485 -48.67 -1.76 3.68
C ASP A 485 -49.22 -2.58 4.86
N ASP A 486 -49.73 -1.94 5.91
CA ASP A 486 -51.17 -1.70 6.06
C ASP A 486 -51.56 -1.33 7.51
N SER A 487 -52.75 -0.76 7.58
CA SER A 487 -53.34 0.03 8.65
C SER A 487 -54.15 -0.79 9.69
N GLU A 488 -54.44 -0.11 10.82
CA GLU A 488 -55.57 -0.30 11.76
C GLU A 488 -55.54 -1.32 12.93
N ASP A 489 -55.56 -0.71 14.14
CA ASP A 489 -56.46 -0.90 15.30
C ASP A 489 -56.37 -2.09 16.30
N ARG A 490 -56.71 -1.76 17.56
CA ARG A 490 -56.53 -2.48 18.84
C ARG A 490 -57.64 -3.55 19.14
N PRO A 491 -57.78 -4.12 20.38
CA PRO A 491 -56.95 -5.12 21.08
C PRO A 491 -57.77 -6.31 21.73
N ARG A 492 -57.05 -7.24 22.39
CA ARG A 492 -57.48 -8.21 23.47
C ARG A 492 -58.33 -9.45 23.09
N HIS A 493 -57.75 -10.65 23.24
CA HIS A 493 -58.14 -11.68 24.24
C HIS A 493 -57.26 -12.94 24.12
N SER A 494 -56.97 -13.58 25.26
CA SER A 494 -56.45 -14.96 25.39
C SER A 494 -57.61 -15.86 25.87
N PRO A 495 -57.43 -17.17 26.12
CA PRO A 495 -56.50 -18.17 25.55
C PRO A 495 -57.27 -19.43 25.04
N ASP A 496 -56.64 -20.33 24.28
CA ASP A 496 -56.88 -21.77 24.47
C ASP A 496 -55.83 -22.71 23.84
N ARG A 497 -55.80 -23.92 24.40
CA ARG A 497 -54.74 -24.95 24.41
C ARG A 497 -54.70 -25.93 23.21
N MET A 498 -53.60 -26.71 23.23
CA MET A 498 -53.33 -28.04 22.62
C MET A 498 -52.89 -28.01 21.15
N ASP A 499 -51.96 -28.83 20.65
CA ASP A 499 -50.98 -29.81 21.16
C ASP A 499 -50.10 -30.14 19.94
N GLY A 500 -48.87 -30.63 20.15
CA GLY A 500 -48.22 -31.48 19.13
C GLY A 500 -46.77 -31.18 18.76
N ASN A 501 -45.87 -31.78 19.52
CA ASN A 501 -44.50 -32.22 19.23
C ASN A 501 -43.96 -32.08 17.78
N ILE A 502 -42.69 -31.67 17.63
CA ILE A 502 -41.54 -32.57 17.38
C ILE A 502 -40.25 -31.75 17.51
N VAL A 503 -39.36 -32.23 18.38
CA VAL A 503 -37.95 -31.84 18.47
C VAL A 503 -37.19 -32.83 17.60
N GLU A 504 -36.54 -32.36 16.54
CA GLU A 504 -35.43 -33.08 15.92
C GLU A 504 -34.21 -32.15 15.85
N THR A 505 -33.28 -32.45 16.75
CA THR A 505 -31.86 -32.13 16.64
C THR A 505 -31.28 -32.86 15.43
N PHE A 506 -30.66 -32.12 14.50
CA PHE A 506 -29.69 -32.70 13.57
C PHE A 506 -28.38 -31.93 13.56
N ASP A 507 -27.40 -32.63 14.09
CA ASP A 507 -25.96 -32.49 13.95
C ASP A 507 -25.57 -32.59 12.46
N ILE A 508 -24.74 -31.67 11.95
CA ILE A 508 -24.11 -31.82 10.62
C ILE A 508 -22.60 -31.63 10.77
N GLN A 509 -21.95 -32.79 10.77
CA GLN A 509 -20.52 -32.96 10.58
C GLN A 509 -20.02 -32.42 9.24
N GLN A 510 -18.74 -32.05 9.28
CA GLN A 510 -17.85 -31.76 8.17
C GLN A 510 -17.96 -32.75 7.00
N HIS A 511 -18.00 -32.24 5.75
CA HIS A 511 -16.94 -32.41 4.74
C HIS A 511 -17.42 -32.05 3.31
N ARG A 512 -16.73 -31.08 2.68
CA ARG A 512 -16.04 -31.14 1.35
C ARG A 512 -16.26 -29.91 0.45
N ARG A 513 -15.11 -29.27 0.18
CA ARG A 513 -14.60 -28.85 -1.15
C ARG A 513 -15.47 -27.86 -1.94
N GLY A 514 -15.46 -26.61 -1.49
CA GLY A 514 -15.47 -25.47 -2.42
C GLY A 514 -14.03 -25.16 -2.83
N ARG A 515 -13.72 -25.23 -4.13
CA ARG A 515 -12.46 -24.69 -4.68
C ARG A 515 -12.56 -23.17 -4.64
N ASP A 516 -11.63 -22.53 -3.96
CA ASP A 516 -11.40 -21.10 -4.05
C ASP A 516 -10.96 -20.75 -5.49
N PRO A 517 -11.62 -19.82 -6.21
CA PRO A 517 -11.17 -19.35 -7.51
C PRO A 517 -9.84 -18.56 -7.45
N TRP A 518 -9.30 -18.30 -6.26
CA TRP A 518 -8.03 -17.59 -6.02
C TRP A 518 -6.92 -18.50 -5.49
N ALA A 519 -6.73 -19.68 -6.07
CA ALA A 519 -5.54 -20.48 -5.77
C ALA A 519 -4.27 -19.67 -6.14
N VAL A 520 -3.61 -19.14 -5.11
CA VAL A 520 -2.31 -18.48 -5.22
C VAL A 520 -1.25 -19.56 -5.13
N GLU A 521 -0.44 -19.69 -6.17
CA GLU A 521 0.79 -20.48 -6.14
C GLU A 521 1.96 -19.50 -5.99
N ASP A 522 2.75 -19.68 -4.94
CA ASP A 522 3.97 -18.90 -4.69
C ASP A 522 5.16 -19.63 -5.32
N MET A 523 5.99 -18.90 -6.06
CA MET A 523 7.29 -19.38 -6.50
C MET A 523 8.38 -18.59 -5.77
N VAL A 524 9.24 -19.31 -5.05
CA VAL A 524 10.33 -18.74 -4.26
C VAL A 524 11.64 -19.10 -4.92
N ILE A 525 12.44 -18.08 -5.23
CA ILE A 525 13.83 -18.26 -5.66
C ILE A 525 14.72 -17.84 -4.49
N ASP A 526 15.48 -18.81 -3.97
CA ASP A 526 16.49 -18.54 -2.95
C ASP A 526 17.68 -17.80 -3.60
N LEU A 527 18.07 -16.67 -3.03
CA LEU A 527 19.15 -15.82 -3.56
C LEU A 527 20.44 -15.94 -2.73
N THR A 528 20.55 -16.97 -1.88
CA THR A 528 21.73 -17.25 -1.03
C THR A 528 22.91 -17.79 -1.80
#